data_AF-A0A3D8R5C0-F1
#
_entry.id   AF-A0A3D8R5C0-F1
#
_cell.length_a   1.000
_cell.length_b   1.000
_cell.length_c   1.000
_cell.angle_alpha   90.00
_cell.angle_beta   90.00
_cell.angle_gamma   90.00
#
_symmetry.space_group_name_H-M   'P 1'
#
loop_
_entity.id
_entity.type
_entity.pdbx_description
1 polymer ?
#
loop_
_entity_poly.entity_id
_entity_poly.type
_entity_poly.pdbx_seq_one_letter_code
_entity_poly.pdbx_strand_id
1 'polypeptide(L)'
;MSNVQCTRLQNQCDECRIARSRVPAWVDPSLLECPGYGVVFNCVYKGTRTQAEKAVEVIQSCASGAYGQKVRVHAAYRRSSDRDAKILEGPWIDITTPRPKGEKNGKSKNAAPSGLIYKAPKLLGLADPKQLYEKNYAKNRCVQCLVDFPSPIAQNGDIENIIIDRLTKEGFECGAIHPQSHSSLHRLKWWAETHPDKVPEEPPGSKHKPGEVRTRGNAWVRTKR
;
A
#
# COMPACT_ATOMS: atom_id res chain seq x y z
N MET A 1 -16.64 29.77 3.03
CA MET A 1 -17.15 29.08 1.82
C MET A 1 -18.02 27.93 2.29
N SER A 2 -19.25 27.86 1.80
CA SER A 2 -20.28 26.89 2.22
C SER A 2 -19.78 25.46 2.04
N ASN A 3 -19.76 24.70 3.15
CA ASN A 3 -19.63 23.24 3.18
C ASN A 3 -20.84 22.63 2.47
N VAL A 4 -20.87 22.66 1.14
CA VAL A 4 -21.82 21.86 0.37
C VAL A 4 -21.51 20.41 0.73
N GLN A 5 -22.48 19.75 1.36
CA GLN A 5 -22.41 18.40 1.90
C GLN A 5 -22.18 17.39 0.77
N CYS A 6 -20.95 17.32 0.25
CA CYS A 6 -20.52 16.37 -0.78
C CYS A 6 -20.38 14.95 -0.22
N THR A 7 -21.04 14.63 0.89
CA THR A 7 -20.88 13.39 1.64
C THR A 7 -21.50 12.19 0.92
N ARG A 8 -22.58 12.44 0.16
CA ARG A 8 -23.30 11.43 -0.65
C ARG A 8 -23.00 11.58 -2.13
N LEU A 9 -23.06 10.46 -2.84
CA LEU A 9 -22.81 10.42 -4.30
C LEU A 9 -23.75 11.31 -5.12
N GLN A 10 -24.98 11.49 -4.66
CA GLN A 10 -26.01 12.29 -5.33
C GLN A 10 -25.76 13.81 -5.20
N ASN A 11 -25.02 14.24 -4.17
CA ASN A 11 -24.82 15.65 -3.82
C ASN A 11 -23.35 16.09 -4.04
N GLN A 12 -22.64 15.43 -4.95
CA GLN A 12 -21.24 15.75 -5.24
C GLN A 12 -21.12 17.04 -6.05
N CYS A 13 -20.24 17.93 -5.60
CA CYS A 13 -19.73 19.03 -6.42
C CYS A 13 -19.01 18.50 -7.67
N ASP A 14 -18.74 19.40 -8.62
CA ASP A 14 -18.09 19.02 -9.87
C ASP A 14 -16.70 18.41 -9.66
N GLU A 15 -15.92 18.91 -8.70
CA GLU A 15 -14.60 18.34 -8.37
C GLU A 15 -14.71 16.89 -7.89
N CYS A 16 -15.67 16.59 -7.01
CA CYS A 16 -15.95 15.23 -6.56
C CYS A 16 -16.40 14.35 -7.73
N ARG A 17 -17.25 14.87 -8.63
CA ARG A 17 -17.74 14.11 -9.79
C ARG A 17 -16.60 13.74 -10.74
N ILE A 18 -15.68 14.68 -10.99
CA ILE A 18 -14.47 14.46 -11.81
C ILE A 18 -13.51 13.47 -11.14
N ALA A 19 -13.31 13.57 -9.82
CA ALA A 19 -12.47 12.61 -9.10
C ALA A 19 -13.10 11.21 -9.12
N ARG A 20 -14.42 11.11 -8.93
CA ARG A 20 -15.16 9.85 -8.98
C ARG A 20 -15.06 9.17 -10.34
N SER A 21 -15.04 9.92 -11.45
CA SER A 21 -14.90 9.31 -12.79
C SER A 21 -13.54 8.65 -13.02
N ARG A 22 -12.56 8.87 -12.12
CA ARG A 22 -11.24 8.21 -12.13
C ARG A 22 -11.16 7.00 -11.20
N VAL A 23 -12.18 6.79 -10.36
CA VAL A 23 -12.27 5.62 -9.49
C VAL A 23 -12.83 4.46 -10.31
N PRO A 24 -12.21 3.27 -10.25
CA PRO A 24 -12.69 2.11 -10.99
C PRO A 24 -14.14 1.77 -10.70
N ALA A 25 -14.85 1.34 -11.73
CA ALA A 25 -16.24 0.92 -11.63
C ALA A 25 -16.47 -0.29 -10.70
N TRP A 26 -15.42 -1.07 -10.41
CA TRP A 26 -15.50 -2.21 -9.50
C TRP A 26 -15.49 -1.82 -8.02
N VAL A 27 -15.06 -0.61 -7.67
CA VAL A 27 -15.08 -0.15 -6.27
C VAL A 27 -16.54 0.10 -5.86
N ASP A 28 -16.96 -0.54 -4.78
CA ASP A 28 -18.32 -0.43 -4.28
C ASP A 28 -18.68 1.04 -3.97
N PRO A 29 -19.79 1.58 -4.52
CA PRO A 29 -20.21 2.96 -4.28
C PRO A 29 -20.34 3.35 -2.80
N SER A 30 -20.68 2.42 -1.91
CA SER A 30 -20.77 2.65 -0.45
C SER A 30 -19.42 2.98 0.19
N LEU A 31 -18.32 2.59 -0.45
CA LEU A 31 -16.95 2.92 -0.03
C LEU A 31 -16.49 4.29 -0.50
N LEU A 32 -17.25 4.92 -1.41
CA LEU A 32 -16.97 6.23 -2.00
C LEU A 32 -17.69 7.37 -1.25
N GLU A 33 -18.74 7.04 -0.51
CA GLU A 33 -19.41 7.98 0.38
C GLU A 33 -18.50 8.37 1.54
N CYS A 34 -18.64 9.60 2.02
CA CYS A 34 -17.81 10.14 3.08
C CYS A 34 -18.54 10.01 4.43
N PRO A 35 -18.13 9.07 5.29
CA PRO A 35 -18.76 8.85 6.59
C PRO A 35 -18.26 9.84 7.66
N GLY A 36 -17.24 10.66 7.38
CA GLY A 36 -16.60 11.50 8.40
C GLY A 36 -15.35 12.22 7.89
N TYR A 37 -14.35 12.34 8.77
CA TYR A 37 -13.16 13.17 8.55
C TYR A 37 -11.98 12.29 8.13
N GLY A 38 -11.86 12.08 6.81
CA GLY A 38 -10.87 11.18 6.22
C GLY A 38 -9.45 11.75 6.27
N VAL A 39 -8.52 11.04 6.91
CA VAL A 39 -7.08 11.36 6.97
C VAL A 39 -6.30 10.22 6.34
N VAL A 40 -5.26 10.52 5.56
CA VAL A 40 -4.43 9.49 4.92
C VAL A 40 -3.09 9.40 5.62
N PHE A 41 -2.77 8.23 6.18
CA PHE A 41 -1.43 7.93 6.70
C PHE A 41 -0.60 7.27 5.62
N ASN A 42 0.53 7.87 5.28
CA ASN A 42 1.51 7.33 4.34
C ASN A 42 2.69 6.79 5.13
N CYS A 43 2.97 5.49 5.00
CA CYS A 43 4.04 4.84 5.73
C CYS A 43 4.98 4.10 4.79
N VAL A 44 6.27 4.41 4.89
CA VAL A 44 7.35 3.75 4.17
C VAL A 44 8.04 2.76 5.10
N TYR A 45 8.35 1.57 4.59
CA TYR A 45 9.01 0.53 5.36
C TYR A 45 9.78 -0.44 4.48
N LYS A 46 10.75 -1.15 5.07
CA LYS A 46 11.44 -2.29 4.45
C LYS A 46 10.87 -3.56 5.05
N GLY A 47 10.19 -4.37 4.25
CA GLY A 47 9.61 -5.61 4.79
C GLY A 47 8.71 -6.37 3.83
N THR A 48 7.71 -7.05 4.40
CA THR A 48 6.79 -7.94 3.70
C THR A 48 5.37 -7.35 3.64
N ARG A 49 4.43 -8.10 3.05
CA ARG A 49 3.01 -7.76 3.09
C ARG A 49 2.46 -7.76 4.52
N THR A 50 2.88 -8.72 5.34
CA THR A 50 2.45 -8.85 6.75
C THR A 50 2.80 -7.61 7.57
N GLN A 51 3.91 -6.95 7.22
CA GLN A 51 4.26 -5.67 7.86
C GLN A 51 3.29 -4.55 7.46
N ALA A 52 2.81 -4.48 6.20
CA ALA A 52 1.74 -3.53 5.86
C ALA A 52 0.44 -3.84 6.61
N GLU A 53 0.07 -5.11 6.76
CA GLU A 53 -1.11 -5.51 7.55
C GLU A 53 -0.95 -5.08 9.02
N LYS A 54 0.27 -5.22 9.59
CA LYS A 54 0.58 -4.71 10.93
C LYS A 54 0.41 -3.19 11.06
N ALA A 55 0.80 -2.41 10.05
CA ALA A 55 0.57 -0.96 10.07
C ALA A 55 -0.93 -0.63 10.15
N VAL A 56 -1.75 -1.34 9.37
CA VAL A 56 -3.22 -1.20 9.39
C VAL A 56 -3.78 -1.57 10.75
N GLU A 57 -3.32 -2.67 11.36
CA GLU A 57 -3.73 -3.09 12.71
C GLU A 57 -3.39 -2.06 13.77
N VAL A 58 -2.18 -1.48 13.73
CA VAL A 58 -1.74 -0.43 14.66
C VAL A 58 -2.64 0.81 14.53
N ILE A 59 -2.87 1.27 13.29
CA ILE A 59 -3.72 2.44 13.02
C ILE A 59 -5.15 2.17 13.50
N GLN A 60 -5.72 1.02 13.13
CA GLN A 60 -7.07 0.61 13.51
C GLN A 60 -7.21 0.53 15.04
N SER A 61 -6.24 -0.08 15.73
CA SER A 61 -6.22 -0.22 17.19
C SER A 61 -6.17 1.13 17.88
N CYS A 62 -5.28 2.03 17.45
CA CYS A 62 -5.16 3.37 18.02
C CYS A 62 -6.41 4.21 17.80
N ALA A 63 -6.89 4.25 16.55
CA ALA A 63 -8.08 5.01 16.21
C ALA A 63 -9.31 4.47 16.94
N SER A 64 -9.51 3.16 16.99
CA SER A 64 -10.67 2.59 17.68
C SER A 64 -10.59 2.78 19.19
N GLY A 65 -9.38 2.70 19.77
CA GLY A 65 -9.14 2.96 21.19
C GLY A 65 -9.43 4.42 21.56
N ALA A 66 -9.02 5.38 20.73
CA ALA A 66 -9.27 6.81 20.98
C ALA A 66 -10.75 7.17 20.97
N TYR A 67 -11.56 6.50 20.15
CA TYR A 67 -12.98 6.82 19.95
C TYR A 67 -13.95 5.84 20.64
N GLY A 68 -13.46 4.77 21.27
CA GLY A 68 -14.29 3.74 21.89
C GLY A 68 -15.21 2.99 20.92
N GLN A 69 -14.96 3.09 19.61
CA GLN A 69 -15.78 2.49 18.55
C GLN A 69 -14.91 2.07 17.37
N LYS A 70 -15.41 1.17 16.53
CA LYS A 70 -14.68 0.75 15.33
C LYS A 70 -14.60 1.88 14.31
N VAL A 71 -13.39 2.35 14.04
CA VAL A 71 -13.10 3.34 12.99
C VAL A 71 -12.94 2.63 11.64
N ARG A 72 -13.35 3.25 10.53
CA ARG A 72 -13.16 2.64 9.19
C ARG A 72 -11.75 2.94 8.70
N VAL A 73 -11.04 1.90 8.27
CA VAL A 73 -9.69 2.01 7.68
C VAL A 73 -9.67 1.27 6.34
N HIS A 74 -9.26 1.98 5.30
CA HIS A 74 -8.93 1.43 4.00
C HIS A 74 -7.43 1.56 3.77
N ALA A 75 -6.80 0.54 3.20
CA ALA A 75 -5.38 0.56 2.96
C ALA A 75 -4.99 -0.23 1.72
N ALA A 76 -4.01 0.32 1.03
CA ALA A 76 -3.33 -0.32 -0.07
C ALA A 76 -1.83 -0.17 0.14
N TYR A 77 -1.06 -1.16 -0.32
CA TYR A 77 0.39 -1.08 -0.31
C TYR A 77 0.94 -1.29 -1.70
N ARG A 78 2.06 -0.65 -2.00
CA ARG A 78 2.82 -0.90 -3.22
C ARG A 78 4.25 -1.28 -2.88
N ARG A 79 4.85 -2.05 -3.78
CA ARG A 79 6.25 -2.45 -3.68
C ARG A 79 7.06 -1.58 -4.61
N SER A 80 8.27 -1.25 -4.19
CA SER A 80 9.25 -0.76 -5.14
C SER A 80 9.58 -1.84 -6.18
N SER A 81 9.73 -1.42 -7.43
CA SER A 81 10.36 -2.24 -8.47
C SER A 81 11.83 -2.52 -8.12
N ASP A 82 12.53 -1.53 -7.57
CA ASP A 82 13.94 -1.58 -7.20
C ASP A 82 14.17 -1.52 -5.66
N ARG A 83 15.17 -2.23 -5.15
CA ARG A 83 15.46 -2.37 -3.71
C ARG A 83 15.74 -1.02 -3.05
N ASP A 84 16.47 -0.15 -3.75
CA ASP A 84 16.96 1.13 -3.25
C ASP A 84 16.21 2.32 -3.87
N ALA A 85 15.14 2.06 -4.62
CA ALA A 85 14.36 3.12 -5.22
C ALA A 85 13.83 4.06 -4.13
N LYS A 86 14.10 5.35 -4.32
CA LYS A 86 13.47 6.44 -3.56
C LYS A 86 12.03 6.66 -4.00
N ILE A 87 11.70 6.28 -5.23
CA ILE A 87 10.38 6.44 -5.85
C ILE A 87 9.76 5.06 -6.01
N LEU A 88 8.55 4.89 -5.49
CA LEU A 88 7.83 3.62 -5.51
C LEU A 88 6.87 3.58 -6.70
N GLU A 89 7.22 2.83 -7.74
CA GLU A 89 6.51 2.84 -9.02
C GLU A 89 5.69 1.57 -9.31
N GLY A 90 5.60 0.65 -8.34
CA GLY A 90 4.82 -0.58 -8.49
C GLY A 90 3.31 -0.38 -8.32
N PRO A 91 2.50 -1.35 -8.80
CA PRO A 91 1.06 -1.29 -8.64
C PRO A 91 0.69 -1.36 -7.15
N TRP A 92 -0.34 -0.62 -6.80
CA TRP A 92 -0.99 -0.71 -5.51
C TRP A 92 -1.74 -2.03 -5.38
N ILE A 93 -1.69 -2.59 -4.17
CA ILE A 93 -2.35 -3.83 -3.79
C ILE A 93 -3.20 -3.53 -2.56
N ASP A 94 -4.51 -3.63 -2.72
CA ASP A 94 -5.46 -3.49 -1.62
C ASP A 94 -5.27 -4.61 -0.59
N ILE A 95 -5.32 -4.24 0.68
CA ILE A 95 -5.22 -5.17 1.83
C ILE A 95 -6.40 -5.04 2.79
N THR A 96 -7.34 -4.13 2.51
CA THR A 96 -8.52 -3.86 3.35
C THR A 96 -9.83 -4.27 2.74
N THR A 97 -9.93 -4.34 1.41
CA THR A 97 -11.11 -4.96 0.80
C THR A 97 -11.09 -6.46 1.05
N PRO A 98 -12.19 -7.05 1.56
CA PRO A 98 -12.34 -8.49 1.48
C PRO A 98 -12.32 -8.82 -0.01
N ARG A 99 -11.32 -9.60 -0.43
CA ARG A 99 -11.29 -10.12 -1.81
C ARG A 99 -12.67 -10.70 -2.12
N PRO A 100 -13.25 -10.42 -3.31
CA PRO A 100 -14.47 -11.10 -3.70
C PRO A 100 -14.25 -12.60 -3.54
N LYS A 101 -15.13 -13.27 -2.78
CA LYS A 101 -15.14 -14.73 -2.62
C LYS A 101 -15.30 -15.33 -4.03
N GLY A 102 -14.19 -15.61 -4.70
CA GLY A 102 -14.22 -16.09 -6.09
C GLY A 102 -12.97 -15.81 -6.90
N GLU A 103 -12.15 -14.81 -6.55
CA GLU A 103 -10.84 -14.64 -7.19
C GLU A 103 -9.87 -15.71 -6.68
N LYS A 104 -9.90 -16.85 -7.37
CA LYS A 104 -8.84 -17.86 -7.33
C LYS A 104 -7.54 -17.11 -7.45
N ASN A 105 -6.66 -17.27 -6.46
CA ASN A 105 -5.29 -16.80 -6.51
C ASN A 105 -4.78 -17.00 -7.93
N GLY A 106 -4.65 -15.92 -8.69
CA GLY A 106 -3.90 -15.95 -9.92
C GLY A 106 -2.57 -16.55 -9.53
N LYS A 107 -2.33 -17.79 -9.96
CA LYS A 107 -1.09 -18.49 -9.72
C LYS A 107 -0.04 -17.57 -10.32
N SER A 108 0.60 -16.76 -9.48
CA SER A 108 1.85 -16.13 -9.82
C SER A 108 2.70 -17.30 -10.31
N LYS A 109 2.96 -17.33 -11.63
CA LYS A 109 3.84 -18.33 -12.23
C LYS A 109 5.27 -18.23 -11.69
N ASN A 110 5.52 -17.26 -10.80
CA ASN A 110 6.75 -17.02 -10.06
C ASN A 110 6.54 -17.10 -8.53
N ALA A 111 5.43 -17.64 -8.04
CA ALA A 111 5.35 -18.03 -6.63
C ALA A 111 6.33 -19.18 -6.44
N ALA A 112 7.44 -18.91 -5.75
CA ALA A 112 8.35 -19.94 -5.30
C ALA A 112 7.51 -21.08 -4.67
N PRO A 113 7.80 -22.35 -5.00
CA PRO A 113 6.99 -23.47 -4.55
C PRO A 113 6.87 -23.41 -3.03
N SER A 114 5.64 -23.28 -2.55
CA SER A 114 5.25 -23.50 -1.17
C SER A 114 5.60 -24.95 -0.83
N GLY A 115 6.83 -25.17 -0.36
CA GLY A 115 7.38 -26.52 -0.19
C GLY A 115 8.90 -26.60 -0.09
N LEU A 116 9.65 -25.56 -0.50
CA LEU A 116 11.07 -25.48 -0.12
C LEU A 116 11.16 -24.97 1.32
N ILE A 117 11.06 -25.91 2.27
CA ILE A 117 11.65 -25.75 3.60
C ILE A 117 13.14 -25.49 3.34
N TYR A 118 13.53 -24.21 3.38
CA TYR A 118 14.94 -23.86 3.39
C TYR A 118 15.51 -24.39 4.71
N LYS A 119 16.11 -25.59 4.67
CA LYS A 119 16.99 -26.03 5.74
C LYS A 119 18.24 -25.18 5.64
N ALA A 120 18.20 -24.00 6.26
CA ALA A 120 19.39 -23.18 6.43
C ALA A 120 20.48 -24.07 7.05
N PRO A 121 21.72 -24.05 6.55
CA PRO A 121 22.83 -24.66 7.25
C PRO A 121 22.82 -24.09 8.66
N LYS A 122 22.97 -24.93 9.69
CA LYS A 122 23.17 -24.50 11.06
C LYS A 122 24.50 -23.74 11.12
N LEU A 123 24.48 -22.47 10.72
CA LEU A 123 25.56 -21.53 10.93
C LEU A 123 25.46 -21.12 12.39
N LEU A 124 26.23 -21.85 13.20
CA LEU A 124 26.54 -21.53 14.58
C LEU A 124 26.90 -20.04 14.69
N GLY A 125 26.08 -19.28 15.42
CA GLY A 125 26.45 -17.97 15.95
C GLY A 125 26.20 -16.73 15.09
N LEU A 126 25.43 -16.79 14.01
CA LEU A 126 25.12 -15.63 13.16
C LEU A 126 23.61 -15.36 13.13
N ALA A 127 23.24 -14.08 13.11
CA ALA A 127 21.89 -13.51 13.28
C ALA A 127 20.74 -14.32 12.66
N ASP A 128 19.56 -14.25 13.29
CA ASP A 128 18.32 -14.94 12.89
C ASP A 128 18.17 -14.93 11.35
N PRO A 129 18.13 -16.12 10.69
CA PRO A 129 18.05 -16.23 9.23
C PRO A 129 16.93 -15.39 8.60
N LYS A 130 15.83 -15.16 9.34
CA LYS A 130 14.75 -14.27 8.91
C LYS A 130 15.20 -12.82 8.84
N GLN A 131 15.91 -12.33 9.86
CA GLN A 131 16.48 -10.99 9.89
C GLN A 131 17.55 -10.81 8.80
N LEU A 132 18.34 -11.84 8.52
CA LEU A 132 19.34 -11.81 7.45
C LEU A 132 18.67 -11.73 6.06
N TYR A 133 17.61 -12.50 5.84
CA TYR A 133 16.83 -12.45 4.60
C TYR A 133 16.15 -11.09 4.40
N GLU A 134 15.49 -10.56 5.44
CA GLU A 134 14.88 -9.24 5.40
C GLU A 134 15.92 -8.15 5.16
N LYS A 135 17.08 -8.20 5.82
CA LYS A 135 18.17 -7.24 5.60
C LYS A 135 18.71 -7.28 4.17
N ASN A 136 18.82 -8.47 3.57
CA ASN A 136 19.45 -8.66 2.27
C ASN A 136 18.49 -8.58 1.06
N TYR A 137 17.20 -8.85 1.27
CA TYR A 137 16.21 -8.96 0.20
C TYR A 137 14.92 -8.15 0.42
N ALA A 138 14.76 -7.46 1.56
CA ALA A 138 13.62 -6.56 1.71
C ALA A 138 13.76 -5.36 0.77
N LYS A 139 12.72 -5.16 -0.05
CA LYS A 139 12.55 -3.95 -0.86
C LYS A 139 11.81 -2.90 -0.06
N ASN A 140 12.05 -1.63 -0.38
CA ASN A 140 11.21 -0.53 0.08
C ASN A 140 9.76 -0.75 -0.36
N ARG A 141 8.84 -0.45 0.54
CA ARG A 141 7.39 -0.52 0.34
C ARG A 141 6.76 0.73 0.93
N CYS A 142 5.59 1.07 0.41
CA CYS A 142 4.73 2.06 1.02
C CYS A 142 3.36 1.44 1.22
N VAL A 143 2.76 1.74 2.37
CA VAL A 143 1.36 1.51 2.66
C VAL A 143 0.70 2.86 2.87
N GLN A 144 -0.42 3.08 2.20
CA GLN A 144 -1.29 4.23 2.47
C GLN A 144 -2.55 3.72 3.14
N CYS A 145 -2.94 4.38 4.22
CA CYS A 145 -4.14 4.06 4.97
C CYS A 145 -5.06 5.29 5.02
N LEU A 146 -6.20 5.22 4.36
CA LEU A 146 -7.30 6.18 4.53
C LEU A 146 -8.10 5.79 5.78
N VAL A 147 -8.13 6.68 6.77
CA VAL A 147 -8.81 6.50 8.06
C VAL A 147 -9.93 7.50 8.19
N ASP A 148 -11.13 7.02 8.50
CA ASP A 148 -12.32 7.86 8.61
C ASP A 148 -12.69 8.15 10.05
N PHE A 149 -12.17 9.26 10.56
CA PHE A 149 -12.44 9.63 11.93
C PHE A 149 -13.89 10.11 12.13
N PRO A 150 -14.53 9.74 13.25
CA PRO A 150 -15.88 10.21 13.58
C PRO A 150 -15.97 11.72 13.80
N SER A 151 -14.87 12.37 14.21
CA SER A 151 -14.75 13.82 14.37
C SER A 151 -13.46 14.34 13.73
N PRO A 152 -13.34 15.65 13.46
CA PRO A 152 -12.08 16.21 12.97
C PRO A 152 -10.97 15.93 13.98
N ILE A 153 -9.79 15.55 13.48
CA ILE A 153 -8.57 15.49 14.28
C ILE A 153 -7.64 16.62 13.86
N ALA A 154 -6.94 17.23 14.82
CA ALA A 154 -5.99 18.29 14.55
C ALA A 154 -4.72 17.73 13.89
N GLN A 155 -4.18 18.47 12.92
CA GLN A 155 -2.87 18.17 12.35
C GLN A 155 -1.79 18.30 13.42
N ASN A 156 -0.91 17.31 13.53
CA ASN A 156 0.06 17.17 14.63
C ASN A 156 -0.59 17.13 16.03
N GLY A 157 -1.87 16.76 16.11
CA GLY A 157 -2.58 16.58 17.38
C GLY A 157 -2.30 15.22 18.04
N ASP A 158 -2.84 15.02 19.24
CA ASP A 158 -2.53 13.84 20.07
C ASP A 158 -2.81 12.51 19.37
N ILE A 159 -3.98 12.38 18.72
CA ILE A 159 -4.37 11.13 18.06
C ILE A 159 -3.41 10.80 16.91
N GLU A 160 -3.06 11.80 16.10
CA GLU A 160 -2.10 11.64 15.00
C GLU A 160 -0.73 11.26 15.54
N ASN A 161 -0.22 11.98 16.54
CA ASN A 161 1.09 11.73 17.14
C ASN A 161 1.18 10.35 17.79
N ILE A 162 0.13 9.89 18.46
CA ILE A 162 0.07 8.54 19.04
C ILE A 162 0.17 7.47 17.94
N ILE A 163 -0.56 7.65 16.83
CA ILE A 163 -0.51 6.72 15.70
C ILE A 163 0.89 6.70 15.08
N ILE A 164 1.44 7.88 14.78
CA ILE A 164 2.77 8.00 14.17
C ILE A 164 3.84 7.42 15.09
N ASP A 165 3.85 7.76 16.38
CA ASP A 165 4.82 7.24 17.35
C ASP A 165 4.80 5.71 17.44
N ARG A 166 3.61 5.10 17.48
CA ARG A 166 3.50 3.63 17.49
C ARG A 166 4.00 3.00 16.19
N LEU A 167 3.71 3.61 15.04
CA LEU A 167 4.22 3.13 13.76
C LEU A 167 5.74 3.29 13.67
N THR A 168 6.30 4.39 14.16
CA THR A 168 7.76 4.58 14.18
C THR A 168 8.46 3.57 15.07
N LYS A 169 7.88 3.23 16.23
CA LYS A 169 8.37 2.14 17.10
C LYS A 169 8.34 0.77 16.41
N GLU A 170 7.44 0.59 15.46
CA GLU A 170 7.32 -0.62 14.63
C GLU A 170 8.19 -0.59 13.36
N GLY A 171 9.05 0.43 13.22
CA GLY A 171 10.01 0.55 12.12
C GLY A 171 9.46 1.16 10.84
N PHE A 172 8.35 1.91 10.92
CA PHE A 172 7.80 2.64 9.79
C PHE A 172 8.19 4.13 9.83
N GLU A 173 8.52 4.68 8.67
CA GLU A 173 8.60 6.13 8.47
C GLU A 173 7.22 6.60 8.00
N CYS A 174 6.49 7.34 8.84
CA CYS A 174 5.10 7.69 8.59
C CYS A 174 4.85 9.20 8.64
N GLY A 175 3.91 9.67 7.81
CA GLY A 175 3.32 11.00 7.90
C GLY A 175 1.82 10.95 7.62
N ALA A 176 1.09 11.96 8.08
CA ALA A 176 -0.34 12.10 7.83
C ALA A 176 -0.64 13.23 6.83
N ILE A 177 -1.62 13.00 5.97
CA ILE A 177 -2.15 13.97 5.03
C ILE A 177 -3.60 14.26 5.44
N HIS A 178 -3.83 15.50 5.84
CA HIS A 178 -5.16 16.02 6.15
C HIS A 178 -5.81 16.62 4.91
N PRO A 179 -7.14 16.44 4.75
CA PRO A 179 -7.86 16.99 3.62
C PRO A 179 -7.92 18.51 3.75
N GLN A 180 -7.29 19.23 2.81
CA GLN A 180 -7.41 20.70 2.71
C GLN A 180 -8.72 21.14 2.04
N SER A 181 -9.47 20.19 1.48
CA SER A 181 -10.78 20.37 0.81
C SER A 181 -11.82 19.49 1.52
N HIS A 182 -13.05 19.38 1.00
CA HIS A 182 -14.04 18.50 1.62
C HIS A 182 -13.62 17.01 1.57
N SER A 183 -13.79 16.31 2.69
CA SER A 183 -13.30 14.95 2.95
C SER A 183 -13.67 13.92 1.88
N SER A 184 -14.82 14.08 1.21
CA SER A 184 -15.23 13.23 0.08
C SER A 184 -14.27 13.28 -1.09
N LEU A 185 -13.72 14.45 -1.43
CA LEU A 185 -12.79 14.59 -2.55
C LEU A 185 -11.48 13.88 -2.25
N HIS A 186 -11.00 14.03 -1.02
CA HIS A 186 -9.78 13.38 -0.56
C HIS A 186 -9.87 11.85 -0.64
N ARG A 187 -11.00 11.28 -0.21
CA ARG A 187 -11.31 9.86 -0.36
C ARG A 187 -11.33 9.40 -1.82
N LEU A 188 -12.02 10.14 -2.70
CA LEU A 188 -12.12 9.77 -4.12
C LEU A 188 -10.76 9.82 -4.80
N LYS A 189 -9.94 10.83 -4.47
CA LYS A 189 -8.55 10.92 -4.94
C LYS A 189 -7.72 9.74 -4.45
N TRP A 190 -7.87 9.34 -3.18
CA TRP A 190 -7.19 8.17 -2.65
C TRP A 190 -7.56 6.90 -3.43
N TRP A 191 -8.85 6.60 -3.59
CA TRP A 191 -9.30 5.42 -4.37
C TRP A 191 -8.81 5.46 -5.82
N ALA A 192 -8.84 6.62 -6.47
CA ALA A 192 -8.34 6.76 -7.83
C ALA A 192 -6.81 6.56 -7.93
N GLU A 193 -6.06 6.96 -6.90
CA GLU A 193 -4.60 6.78 -6.85
C GLU A 193 -4.20 5.34 -6.52
N THR A 194 -4.87 4.71 -5.56
CA THR A 194 -4.53 3.36 -5.10
C THR A 194 -5.12 2.24 -5.94
N HIS A 195 -6.04 2.57 -6.85
CA HIS A 195 -6.69 1.59 -7.72
C HIS A 195 -6.89 2.21 -9.11
N PRO A 196 -5.83 2.49 -9.88
CA PRO A 196 -6.01 3.07 -11.20
C PRO A 196 -6.60 2.04 -12.19
N ASP A 197 -7.61 2.43 -12.98
CA ASP A 197 -8.19 1.61 -14.06
C ASP A 197 -7.17 1.23 -15.14
N LYS A 198 -6.12 2.04 -15.29
CA LYS A 198 -5.00 1.82 -16.20
C LYS A 198 -3.72 1.79 -15.38
N VAL A 199 -3.11 0.61 -15.25
CA VAL A 199 -1.70 0.53 -14.83
C VAL A 199 -0.91 1.29 -15.89
N PRO A 200 -0.08 2.29 -15.54
CA PRO A 200 0.76 2.97 -16.51
C PRO A 200 1.50 1.94 -17.34
N GLU A 201 1.34 1.99 -18.68
CA GLU A 201 2.12 1.14 -19.57
C GLU A 201 3.60 1.45 -19.31
N GLU A 202 4.39 0.43 -18.95
CA GLU A 202 5.84 0.59 -18.90
C GLU A 202 6.30 1.14 -20.26
N PRO A 203 7.17 2.18 -20.30
CA PRO A 203 7.73 2.63 -21.56
C PRO A 203 8.37 1.41 -22.26
N PRO A 204 8.21 1.26 -23.59
CA PRO A 204 8.65 0.07 -24.31
C PRO A 204 10.18 0.02 -24.31
N GLY A 205 10.78 -0.61 -23.29
CA GLY A 205 12.22 -0.46 -23.12
C GLY A 205 12.89 -1.15 -21.94
N SER A 206 12.51 -2.36 -21.52
CA SER A 206 13.48 -3.31 -20.93
C SER A 206 12.91 -4.72 -20.79
N LYS A 207 12.65 -5.40 -21.91
CA LYS A 207 12.55 -6.87 -21.89
C LYS A 207 13.95 -7.47 -21.79
N HIS A 208 14.58 -7.40 -20.62
CA HIS A 208 15.68 -8.32 -20.34
C HIS A 208 15.08 -9.69 -20.03
N LYS A 209 15.26 -10.63 -20.97
CA LYS A 209 15.00 -12.05 -20.72
C LYS A 209 15.86 -12.48 -19.51
N PRO A 210 15.29 -13.15 -18.50
CA PRO A 210 16.10 -13.72 -17.43
C PRO A 210 16.97 -14.84 -18.02
N GLY A 211 18.28 -14.61 -18.15
CA GLY A 211 19.22 -15.64 -18.62
C GLY A 211 20.47 -15.15 -19.38
N GLU A 212 20.54 -13.89 -19.83
CA GLU A 212 21.75 -13.38 -20.51
C GLU A 212 22.67 -12.66 -19.51
N VAL A 213 23.63 -13.41 -18.98
CA VAL A 213 24.82 -12.83 -18.35
C VAL A 213 25.70 -12.27 -19.47
N ARG A 214 25.77 -10.95 -19.57
CA ARG A 214 26.79 -10.27 -20.39
C ARG A 214 28.14 -10.42 -19.70
N THR A 215 28.90 -11.45 -20.05
CA THR A 215 30.35 -11.42 -19.84
C THR A 215 30.98 -10.57 -20.93
N ARG A 216 31.69 -9.51 -20.51
CA ARG A 216 32.58 -8.76 -21.41
C ARG A 216 33.67 -9.70 -21.90
N GLY A 217 33.75 -9.92 -23.20
CA GLY A 217 34.86 -10.63 -23.85
C GLY A 217 34.43 -11.88 -24.61
N ASN A 218 34.35 -11.73 -25.93
CA ASN A 218 34.49 -12.69 -27.04
C ASN A 218 34.10 -14.18 -26.88
N ALA A 219 33.37 -14.63 -27.92
CA ALA A 219 33.02 -16.00 -28.32
C ALA A 219 31.69 -16.58 -27.78
N TRP A 220 30.71 -16.67 -28.68
CA TRP A 220 29.50 -17.47 -28.51
C TRP A 220 29.85 -18.95 -28.66
N VAL A 221 29.90 -19.70 -27.56
CA VAL A 221 29.95 -21.18 -27.62
C VAL A 221 28.54 -21.73 -27.43
N ARG A 222 28.02 -22.36 -28.47
CA ARG A 222 26.70 -22.97 -28.54
C ARG A 222 26.81 -24.42 -28.04
N THR A 223 26.38 -24.71 -26.82
CA THR A 223 26.22 -26.10 -26.37
C THR A 223 24.91 -26.66 -26.92
N LYS A 224 25.01 -27.53 -27.94
CA LYS A 224 23.91 -28.41 -28.36
C LYS A 224 23.80 -29.57 -27.37
N ARG A 225 22.56 -29.94 -27.02
CA ARG A 225 22.23 -31.31 -26.56
C ARG A 225 22.23 -32.24 -27.75
#